data_AF-A0A059FQ63-F1
#
_entry.id   AF-A0A059FQ63-F1
#
_cell.length_a   1.000
_cell.length_b   1.000
_cell.length_c   1.000
_cell.angle_alpha   90.00
_cell.angle_beta   90.00
_cell.angle_gamma   90.00
#
_symmetry.space_group_name_H-M   'P 1'
#
loop_
_entity.id
_entity.type
_entity.pdbx_description
1 polymer ?
#
loop_
_entity_poly.entity_id
_entity_poly.type
_entity_poly.pdbx_seq_one_letter_code
_entity_poly.pdbx_strand_id
1 'polypeptide(L)'
;MITALSIIPILSIVGVAIDAQVTMTQKSKVQSIIDSAVIFGSRAMQAGSPRTEVATDVNAYVRALLREQSTSLSCTGVTLEFTDGTQDLDANIFCSQPTTLSNLFGQTKMDFRVSSGSTYGIGKVEIAFIFDVSGSMGSSGKMGDLKDAAREAVDTLMPDNSNLANPDDVRIAMVSYDTMVNAGDYFTAVTGKNKKRTETATKTEWQQVCQGWNRKGTKCNGGYKWEEVEVSDSVQANNTCVQERIGDEAFTDAAPGAGQWLESGGADLNRYGNASARSCNSIGPLPLTSRKSDLEDYIDDLNDYSSTAGHMGVAWGWYLLAPTWSSVWPAGSKPLPYDEPDAAKAMILMTDGEFNKAFAPSSQGNSFEQAQKQCDAVKATGIVIYTVAFKAPQQGKDILNYCATSAAHAFNPENGQELTEAYSLIAQSISDLRITY
;
A
#
# COMPACT_ATOMS: atom_id res chain seq x y z
N MET A 1 6.21 57.15 57.20
CA MET A 1 5.81 57.61 55.84
C MET A 1 6.36 56.69 54.76
N ILE A 2 7.66 56.34 54.76
CA ILE A 2 8.25 55.42 53.76
C ILE A 2 7.53 54.05 53.73
N THR A 3 7.22 53.49 54.91
CA THR A 3 6.48 52.22 55.04
C THR A 3 5.03 52.25 54.52
N ALA A 4 4.37 53.40 54.57
CA ALA A 4 2.99 53.54 54.07
C ALA A 4 2.97 53.69 52.53
N LEU A 5 3.99 54.34 51.96
CA LEU A 5 4.14 54.49 50.51
C LEU A 5 4.61 53.19 49.83
N SER A 6 5.37 52.34 50.53
CA SER A 6 5.83 51.04 49.98
C SER A 6 4.75 49.95 49.93
N ILE A 7 3.65 50.09 50.65
CA ILE A 7 2.56 49.09 50.67
C ILE A 7 1.82 49.04 49.33
N ILE A 8 1.62 50.19 48.67
CA ILE A 8 0.90 50.29 47.39
C ILE A 8 1.56 49.45 46.28
N PRO A 9 2.88 49.59 45.99
CA PRO A 9 3.52 48.77 44.97
C PRO A 9 3.56 47.28 45.33
N ILE A 10 3.71 46.92 46.61
CA ILE A 10 3.67 45.52 47.05
C ILE A 10 2.28 44.90 46.81
N LEU A 11 1.21 45.61 47.19
CA LEU A 11 -0.15 45.14 46.95
C LEU A 11 -0.48 45.03 45.47
N SER A 12 0.05 45.93 44.61
CA SER A 12 -0.13 45.81 43.16
C SER A 12 0.53 44.55 42.60
N ILE A 13 1.72 44.19 43.06
CA ILE A 13 2.42 42.98 42.60
C ILE A 13 1.66 41.73 43.06
N VAL A 14 1.22 41.70 44.32
CA VAL A 14 0.41 40.60 44.86
C VAL A 14 -0.92 40.46 44.12
N GLY A 15 -1.57 41.58 43.79
CA GLY A 15 -2.81 41.60 43.02
C GLY A 15 -2.66 41.00 41.62
N VAL A 16 -1.61 41.41 40.90
CA VAL A 16 -1.28 40.83 39.58
C VAL A 16 -0.94 39.36 39.70
N ALA A 17 -0.20 38.94 40.74
CA ALA A 17 0.16 37.54 40.93
C ALA A 17 -1.06 36.63 41.17
N ILE A 18 -2.02 37.08 41.98
CA ILE A 18 -3.26 36.33 42.24
C ILE A 18 -4.11 36.23 40.98
N ASP A 19 -4.31 37.35 40.27
CA ASP A 19 -5.09 37.33 39.03
C ASP A 19 -4.41 36.51 37.93
N ALA A 20 -3.08 36.53 37.85
CA ALA A 20 -2.31 35.68 36.95
C ALA A 20 -2.47 34.20 37.32
N GLN A 21 -2.43 33.84 38.61
CA GLN A 21 -2.65 32.46 39.05
C GLN A 21 -4.05 31.95 38.68
N VAL A 22 -5.08 32.79 38.89
CA VAL A 22 -6.47 32.46 38.48
C VAL A 22 -6.54 32.31 36.96
N THR A 23 -5.94 33.23 36.21
CA THR A 23 -5.92 33.19 34.74
C THR A 23 -5.20 31.94 34.22
N MET A 24 -4.06 31.56 34.80
CA MET A 24 -3.34 30.34 34.44
C MET A 24 -4.15 29.07 34.75
N THR A 25 -4.86 29.06 35.88
CA THR A 25 -5.75 27.95 36.24
C THR A 25 -6.90 27.81 35.24
N GLN A 26 -7.51 28.93 34.83
CA GLN A 26 -8.56 28.93 33.79
C GLN A 26 -8.00 28.52 32.43
N LYS A 27 -6.80 29.01 32.06
CA LYS A 27 -6.13 28.60 30.82
C LYS A 27 -5.92 27.09 30.76
N SER A 28 -5.45 26.46 31.85
CA SER A 28 -5.25 25.01 31.89
C SER A 28 -6.56 24.23 31.73
N LYS A 29 -7.66 24.72 32.30
CA LYS A 29 -8.99 24.12 32.13
C LYS A 29 -9.49 24.24 30.69
N VAL A 30 -9.35 25.43 30.10
CA VAL A 30 -9.73 25.67 28.70
C VAL A 30 -8.87 24.81 27.77
N GLN A 31 -7.58 24.64 28.05
CA GLN A 31 -6.71 23.71 27.31
C GLN A 31 -7.30 22.31 27.30
N SER A 32 -7.64 21.74 28.46
CA SER A 32 -8.25 20.41 28.54
C SER A 32 -9.58 20.29 27.78
N ILE A 33 -10.39 21.35 27.75
CA ILE A 33 -11.64 21.39 26.96
C ILE A 33 -11.33 21.38 25.46
N ILE A 34 -10.34 22.17 25.02
CA ILE A 34 -9.97 22.22 23.60
C ILE A 34 -9.32 20.90 23.17
N ASP A 35 -8.50 20.29 24.02
CA ASP A 35 -7.90 18.96 23.77
C ASP A 35 -8.98 17.90 23.57
N SER A 36 -10.04 17.87 24.40
CA SER A 36 -11.16 16.93 24.20
C SER A 36 -12.00 17.29 22.97
N ALA A 37 -12.08 18.58 22.62
CA ALA A 37 -12.84 19.06 21.46
C ALA A 37 -12.17 18.72 20.13
N VAL A 38 -10.84 18.79 20.03
CA VAL A 38 -10.12 18.34 18.83
C VAL A 38 -10.21 16.82 18.65
N ILE A 39 -10.28 16.05 19.73
CA ILE A 39 -10.55 14.60 19.68
C ILE A 39 -11.99 14.32 19.24
N PHE A 40 -12.96 15.09 19.75
CA PHE A 40 -14.35 14.98 19.32
C PHE A 40 -14.50 15.32 17.83
N GLY A 41 -13.85 16.39 17.37
CA GLY A 41 -13.83 16.81 15.98
C GLY A 41 -13.15 15.80 15.05
N SER A 42 -11.98 15.27 15.44
CA SER A 42 -11.26 14.26 14.65
C SER A 42 -12.08 12.99 14.47
N ARG A 43 -12.81 12.54 15.50
CA ARG A 43 -13.74 11.39 15.37
C ARG A 43 -14.91 11.65 14.43
N ALA A 44 -15.48 12.85 14.44
CA ALA A 44 -16.55 13.21 13.52
C ALA A 44 -16.04 13.23 12.06
N MET A 45 -14.80 13.69 11.86
CA MET A 45 -14.13 13.63 10.55
C MET A 45 -13.88 12.19 10.10
N GLN A 46 -13.40 11.30 10.99
CA GLN A 46 -13.25 9.86 10.71
C GLN A 46 -14.56 9.16 10.34
N ALA A 47 -15.70 9.68 10.82
CA ALA A 47 -17.01 9.17 10.46
C ALA A 47 -17.52 9.71 9.10
N GLY A 48 -16.71 10.47 8.37
CA GLY A 48 -17.05 11.05 7.07
C GLY A 48 -17.87 12.35 7.14
N SER A 49 -17.92 13.01 8.29
CA SER A 49 -18.70 14.25 8.44
C SER A 49 -18.03 15.41 7.68
N PRO A 50 -18.78 16.24 6.94
CA PRO A 50 -18.22 17.37 6.22
C PRO A 50 -17.59 18.40 7.19
N ARG A 51 -16.45 18.99 6.80
CA ARG A 51 -15.68 19.96 7.62
C ARG A 51 -16.53 21.09 8.22
N THR A 52 -17.56 21.55 7.49
CA THR A 52 -18.50 22.59 7.95
C THR A 52 -19.39 22.13 9.10
N GLU A 53 -19.79 20.86 9.11
CA GLU A 53 -20.59 20.25 10.18
C GLU A 53 -19.72 20.03 11.42
N VAL A 54 -18.52 19.47 11.23
CA VAL A 54 -17.52 19.30 12.30
C VAL A 54 -17.21 20.63 12.99
N ALA A 55 -17.01 21.70 12.22
CA ALA A 55 -16.78 23.03 12.80
C ALA A 55 -17.96 23.58 13.61
N THR A 56 -19.18 23.22 13.23
CA THR A 56 -20.40 23.59 13.96
C THR A 56 -20.52 22.79 15.25
N ASP A 57 -20.30 21.49 15.20
CA ASP A 57 -20.44 20.57 16.33
C ASP A 57 -19.36 20.79 17.38
N VAL A 58 -18.11 20.96 16.97
CA VAL A 58 -16.99 21.30 17.88
C VAL A 58 -17.26 22.63 18.59
N ASN A 59 -17.77 23.64 17.86
CA ASN A 59 -18.15 24.91 18.48
C ASN A 59 -19.30 24.74 19.49
N ALA A 60 -20.30 23.92 19.19
CA ALA A 60 -21.39 23.63 20.11
C ALA A 60 -20.89 22.89 21.37
N TYR A 61 -20.03 21.88 21.18
CA TYR A 61 -19.41 21.09 22.24
C TYR A 61 -18.59 21.95 23.19
N VAL A 62 -17.69 22.78 22.67
CA VAL A 62 -16.85 23.67 23.51
C VAL A 62 -17.70 24.70 24.25
N ARG A 63 -18.71 25.29 23.60
CA ARG A 63 -19.63 26.23 24.27
C ARG A 63 -20.41 25.58 25.41
N ALA A 64 -20.80 24.32 25.27
CA ALA A 64 -21.49 23.58 26.32
C ALA A 64 -20.57 23.40 27.55
N LEU A 65 -19.35 22.93 27.34
CA LEU A 65 -18.38 22.69 28.42
C LEU A 65 -17.90 23.98 29.11
N LEU A 66 -17.70 25.06 28.36
CA LEU A 66 -17.31 26.36 28.93
C LEU A 66 -18.40 26.92 29.86
N ARG A 67 -19.68 26.72 29.54
CA ARG A 67 -20.81 27.17 30.37
C ARG A 67 -20.92 26.39 31.68
N GLU A 68 -20.54 25.12 31.68
CA GLU A 68 -20.56 24.28 32.88
C GLU A 68 -19.41 24.65 33.84
N GLN A 69 -18.24 25.02 33.31
CA GLN A 69 -17.05 25.25 34.13
C GLN A 69 -16.83 26.69 34.61
N SER A 70 -17.36 27.71 33.93
CA SER A 70 -17.01 29.09 34.24
C SER A 70 -18.12 30.11 33.94
N THR A 71 -18.57 30.81 34.99
CA THR A 71 -19.56 31.90 34.89
C THR A 71 -18.94 33.28 34.65
N SER A 72 -17.61 33.43 34.79
CA SER A 72 -16.92 34.73 34.70
C SER A 72 -15.97 34.86 33.51
N LEU A 73 -15.73 33.80 32.74
CA LEU A 73 -14.85 33.79 31.59
C LEU A 73 -15.57 34.22 30.31
N SER A 74 -14.96 35.07 29.51
CA SER A 74 -15.48 35.45 28.18
C SER A 74 -14.56 34.88 27.10
N CYS A 75 -15.07 33.96 26.28
CA CYS A 75 -14.32 33.39 25.15
C CYS A 75 -14.99 33.69 23.82
N THR A 76 -14.18 33.81 22.76
CA THR A 76 -14.67 33.80 21.38
C THR A 76 -15.13 32.39 20.99
N GLY A 77 -15.79 32.26 19.84
CA GLY A 77 -15.96 30.94 19.21
C GLY A 77 -14.60 30.27 18.94
N VAL A 78 -14.62 28.95 18.86
CA VAL A 78 -13.46 28.16 18.43
C VAL A 78 -13.31 28.34 16.93
N THR A 79 -12.10 28.66 16.50
CA THR A 79 -11.72 28.67 15.09
C THR A 79 -11.01 27.36 14.80
N LEU A 80 -11.52 26.61 13.82
CA LEU A 80 -10.86 25.40 13.33
C LEU A 80 -10.13 25.72 12.04
N GLU A 81 -8.86 25.33 11.98
CA GLU A 81 -8.04 25.36 10.79
C GLU A 81 -7.82 23.92 10.34
N PHE A 82 -8.04 23.68 9.04
CA PHE A 82 -7.79 22.40 8.39
C PHE A 82 -6.63 22.62 7.43
N THR A 83 -5.55 21.86 7.56
CA THR A 83 -4.43 21.95 6.64
C THR A 83 -4.76 21.13 5.39
N ASP A 84 -4.74 21.78 4.22
CA ASP A 84 -5.04 21.09 2.97
C ASP A 84 -3.92 20.11 2.59
N GLY A 85 -4.31 18.88 2.25
CA GLY A 85 -3.38 17.79 1.96
C GLY A 85 -2.86 17.03 3.20
N THR A 86 -3.26 17.45 4.41
CA THR A 86 -3.03 16.67 5.64
C THR A 86 -4.35 16.40 6.36
N GLN A 87 -4.32 15.47 7.33
CA GLN A 87 -5.48 15.09 8.16
C GLN A 87 -5.49 15.87 9.48
N ASP A 88 -4.84 17.04 9.50
CA ASP A 88 -4.66 17.86 10.71
C ASP A 88 -5.87 18.76 10.95
N LEU A 89 -6.28 18.81 12.21
CA LEU A 89 -7.33 19.65 12.76
C LEU A 89 -6.74 20.50 13.89
N ASP A 90 -6.58 21.79 13.65
CA ASP A 90 -6.10 22.74 14.65
C ASP A 90 -7.25 23.59 15.18
N ALA A 91 -7.44 23.58 16.50
CA ALA A 91 -8.43 24.41 17.19
C ALA A 91 -7.75 25.55 17.95
N ASN A 92 -8.23 26.76 17.69
CA ASN A 92 -7.79 27.98 18.36
C ASN A 92 -8.96 28.66 19.08
N ILE A 93 -8.76 29.04 20.34
CA ILE A 93 -9.72 29.83 21.11
C ILE A 93 -9.03 30.99 21.83
N PHE A 94 -9.72 32.14 21.86
CA PHE A 94 -9.32 33.32 22.60
C PHE A 94 -10.26 33.54 23.76
N CYS A 95 -9.70 33.72 24.96
CA CYS A 95 -10.46 33.95 26.17
C CYS A 95 -9.91 35.15 26.95
N SER A 96 -10.81 35.83 27.67
CA SER A 96 -10.57 37.00 28.50
C SER A 96 -11.08 36.70 29.91
N GLN A 97 -10.19 36.70 30.88
CA GLN A 97 -10.51 36.54 32.30
C GLN A 97 -10.58 37.92 32.98
N PRO A 98 -11.72 38.31 33.56
CA PRO A 98 -11.80 39.49 34.41
C PRO A 98 -10.86 39.36 35.61
N THR A 99 -10.11 40.41 35.89
CA THR A 99 -9.20 40.51 37.05
C THR A 99 -9.93 41.08 38.25
N THR A 100 -9.58 40.62 39.45
CA THR A 100 -10.22 41.08 40.69
C THR A 100 -9.40 42.20 41.33
N LEU A 101 -8.10 41.98 41.55
CA LEU A 101 -7.23 42.90 42.29
C LEU A 101 -6.51 43.88 41.36
N SER A 102 -6.10 43.42 40.18
CA SER A 102 -5.44 44.23 39.15
C SER A 102 -6.37 45.31 38.58
N ASN A 103 -7.69 45.09 38.68
CA ASN A 103 -8.72 46.05 38.28
C ASN A 103 -8.61 47.37 39.07
N LEU A 104 -8.19 47.31 40.33
CA LEU A 104 -7.96 48.51 41.17
C LEU A 104 -6.86 49.42 40.61
N PHE A 105 -6.01 48.90 39.72
CA PHE A 105 -4.90 49.61 39.09
C PHE A 105 -5.08 49.75 37.57
N GLY A 106 -6.31 49.60 37.07
CA GLY A 106 -6.67 49.86 35.67
C GLY A 106 -6.52 48.68 34.70
N GLN A 107 -6.00 47.53 35.14
CA GLN A 107 -6.00 46.30 34.35
C GLN A 107 -7.26 45.53 34.67
N THR A 108 -8.29 45.61 33.83
CA THR A 108 -9.62 45.04 34.11
C THR A 108 -9.76 43.57 33.68
N LYS A 109 -8.85 43.09 32.82
CA LYS A 109 -8.90 41.76 32.22
C LYS A 109 -7.50 41.25 31.85
N MET A 110 -7.34 39.93 31.80
CA MET A 110 -6.18 39.24 31.24
C MET A 110 -6.64 38.31 30.12
N ASP A 111 -6.12 38.55 28.91
CA ASP A 111 -6.43 37.77 27.73
C ASP A 111 -5.42 36.62 27.57
N PHE A 112 -5.90 35.44 27.15
CA PHE A 112 -5.06 34.29 26.84
C PHE A 112 -5.57 33.53 25.61
N ARG A 113 -4.64 32.87 24.91
CA ARG A 113 -4.92 31.97 23.79
C ARG A 113 -4.62 30.53 24.19
N VAL A 114 -5.48 29.64 23.74
CA VAL A 114 -5.29 28.18 23.77
C VAL A 114 -5.35 27.68 22.34
N SER A 115 -4.41 26.80 22.01
CA SER A 115 -4.33 26.09 20.74
C SER A 115 -4.16 24.60 21.04
N SER A 116 -4.84 23.75 20.30
CA SER A 116 -4.62 22.30 20.31
C SER A 116 -4.80 21.78 18.90
N GLY A 117 -4.04 20.76 18.53
CA GLY A 117 -4.11 20.12 17.22
C GLY A 117 -4.32 18.63 17.41
N SER A 118 -5.09 18.01 16.51
CA SER A 118 -5.16 16.56 16.37
C SER A 118 -5.04 16.19 14.90
N THR A 119 -4.38 15.08 14.61
CA THR A 119 -4.42 14.46 13.27
C THR A 119 -5.35 13.27 13.38
N TYR A 120 -6.33 13.11 12.48
CA TYR A 120 -7.17 11.91 12.54
C TYR A 120 -6.53 10.77 11.74
N GLY A 121 -6.38 9.60 12.37
CA GLY A 121 -5.74 8.45 11.78
C GLY A 121 -6.57 7.83 10.67
N ILE A 122 -5.88 7.23 9.70
CA ILE A 122 -6.46 6.50 8.59
C ILE A 122 -7.20 5.28 9.16
N GLY A 123 -8.52 5.22 8.98
CA GLY A 123 -9.34 4.16 9.56
C GLY A 123 -9.15 2.79 8.89
N LYS A 124 -8.78 2.78 7.60
CA LYS A 124 -8.72 1.56 6.77
C LYS A 124 -7.36 1.42 6.09
N VAL A 125 -6.82 0.21 6.03
CA VAL A 125 -5.57 -0.08 5.32
C VAL A 125 -5.77 -1.30 4.43
N GLU A 126 -5.38 -1.17 3.16
CA GLU A 126 -5.30 -2.27 2.21
C GLU A 126 -3.84 -2.53 1.82
N ILE A 127 -3.36 -3.76 2.05
CA ILE A 127 -1.95 -4.10 1.88
C ILE A 127 -1.84 -5.26 0.89
N ALA A 128 -0.92 -5.18 -0.07
CA ALA A 128 -0.58 -6.30 -0.94
C ALA A 128 0.84 -6.78 -0.67
N PHE A 129 0.98 -8.02 -0.19
CA PHE A 129 2.27 -8.70 -0.11
C PHE A 129 2.58 -9.38 -1.44
N ILE A 130 3.79 -9.15 -1.95
CA ILE A 130 4.25 -9.65 -3.23
C ILE A 130 5.50 -10.46 -2.98
N PHE A 131 5.36 -11.78 -3.10
CA PHE A 131 6.40 -12.74 -2.78
C PHE A 131 7.11 -13.21 -4.04
N ASP A 132 8.41 -12.94 -4.12
CA ASP A 132 9.30 -13.66 -5.02
C ASP A 132 9.39 -15.11 -4.57
N VAL A 133 8.96 -16.03 -5.43
CA VAL A 133 9.11 -17.46 -5.22
C VAL A 133 10.03 -18.07 -6.26
N SER A 134 10.99 -17.32 -6.79
CA SER A 134 11.97 -17.85 -7.74
C SER A 134 12.89 -18.91 -7.12
N GLY A 135 13.56 -19.71 -7.96
CA GLY A 135 14.40 -20.83 -7.51
C GLY A 135 15.58 -20.42 -6.62
N SER A 136 16.00 -19.16 -6.62
CA SER A 136 17.01 -18.66 -5.67
C SER A 136 16.52 -18.65 -4.22
N MET A 137 15.22 -18.51 -4.01
CA MET A 137 14.58 -18.55 -2.69
C MET A 137 14.59 -19.93 -2.03
N GLY A 138 14.70 -21.00 -2.83
CA GLY A 138 14.86 -22.37 -2.32
C GLY A 138 16.23 -22.64 -1.70
N SER A 139 17.18 -21.72 -1.86
CA SER A 139 18.56 -21.88 -1.37
C SER A 139 18.78 -21.20 -0.02
N SER A 140 19.74 -21.73 0.75
CA SER A 140 20.26 -21.08 1.97
C SER A 140 19.21 -20.70 3.04
N GLY A 141 18.09 -21.43 3.09
CA GLY A 141 17.01 -21.20 4.06
C GLY A 141 16.15 -19.96 3.77
N LYS A 142 16.33 -19.28 2.63
CA LYS A 142 15.70 -17.98 2.36
C LYS A 142 14.17 -18.03 2.38
N MET A 143 13.57 -19.08 1.83
CA MET A 143 12.11 -19.27 1.87
C MET A 143 11.60 -19.45 3.31
N GLY A 144 12.35 -20.13 4.17
CA GLY A 144 12.00 -20.25 5.59
C GLY A 144 12.04 -18.89 6.30
N ASP A 145 13.16 -18.17 6.15
CA ASP A 145 13.34 -16.82 6.69
C ASP A 145 12.20 -15.87 6.24
N LEU A 146 11.81 -15.95 4.96
CA LEU A 146 10.70 -15.17 4.41
C LEU A 146 9.36 -15.50 5.08
N LYS A 147 9.04 -16.79 5.22
CA LYS A 147 7.78 -17.22 5.83
C LYS A 147 7.67 -16.73 7.27
N ASP A 148 8.76 -16.85 8.03
CA ASP A 148 8.81 -16.39 9.42
C ASP A 148 8.62 -14.86 9.51
N ALA A 149 9.33 -14.09 8.66
CA ALA A 149 9.20 -12.64 8.62
C ALA A 149 7.81 -12.15 8.16
N ALA A 150 7.22 -12.83 7.17
CA ALA A 150 5.88 -12.51 6.69
C ALA A 150 4.81 -12.77 7.76
N ARG A 151 4.97 -13.85 8.56
CA ARG A 151 4.08 -14.15 9.70
C ARG A 151 4.13 -13.08 10.76
N GLU A 152 5.33 -12.69 11.17
CA GLU A 152 5.52 -11.61 12.14
C GLU A 152 4.88 -10.29 11.67
N ALA A 153 4.98 -9.97 10.38
CA ALA A 153 4.30 -8.80 9.81
C ALA A 153 2.78 -8.93 9.85
N VAL A 154 2.22 -10.09 9.48
CA VAL A 154 0.77 -10.34 9.56
C VAL A 154 0.29 -10.25 11.01
N ASP A 155 1.03 -10.81 11.97
CA ASP A 155 0.74 -10.73 13.41
C ASP A 155 0.75 -9.29 13.92
N THR A 156 1.71 -8.48 13.47
CA THR A 156 1.82 -7.07 13.84
C THR A 156 0.68 -6.24 13.23
N LEU A 157 0.35 -6.47 11.96
CA LEU A 157 -0.71 -5.75 11.24
C LEU A 157 -2.12 -6.17 11.70
N MET A 158 -2.27 -7.41 12.16
CA MET A 158 -3.54 -8.00 12.57
C MET A 158 -3.40 -8.70 13.95
N PRO A 159 -3.22 -7.94 15.04
CA PRO A 159 -3.07 -8.52 16.37
C PRO A 159 -4.36 -9.17 16.85
N ASP A 160 -4.30 -10.36 17.45
CA ASP A 160 -5.50 -11.08 17.94
C ASP A 160 -6.26 -10.32 19.05
N ASN A 161 -5.57 -9.42 19.75
CA ASN A 161 -6.08 -8.60 20.85
C ASN A 161 -6.35 -7.14 20.45
N SER A 162 -6.35 -6.86 19.15
CA SER A 162 -6.58 -5.50 18.68
C SER A 162 -8.01 -5.07 18.96
N ASN A 163 -8.17 -3.93 19.65
CA ASN A 163 -9.45 -3.21 19.74
C ASN A 163 -9.80 -2.57 18.39
N LEU A 164 -9.68 -3.31 17.27
CA LEU A 164 -10.17 -2.82 15.98
C LEU A 164 -11.66 -2.56 16.18
N ALA A 165 -12.10 -1.34 15.91
CA ALA A 165 -13.51 -1.02 15.93
C ALA A 165 -14.25 -1.87 14.89
N ASN A 166 -13.57 -2.23 13.80
CA ASN A 166 -14.04 -3.17 12.79
C ASN A 166 -12.88 -4.07 12.30
N PRO A 167 -13.02 -5.41 12.28
CA PRO A 167 -12.02 -6.31 11.70
C PRO A 167 -11.72 -6.06 10.22
N ASP A 168 -12.58 -5.35 9.48
CA ASP A 168 -12.35 -4.97 8.07
C ASP A 168 -11.49 -3.71 7.90
N ASP A 169 -11.04 -3.08 9.00
CA ASP A 169 -10.13 -1.93 8.98
C ASP A 169 -8.77 -2.30 8.38
N VAL A 170 -8.33 -3.56 8.48
CA VAL A 170 -7.09 -4.04 7.85
C VAL A 170 -7.42 -5.20 6.93
N ARG A 171 -7.15 -5.02 5.65
CA ARG A 171 -7.30 -6.08 4.65
C ARG A 171 -5.99 -6.31 3.94
N ILE A 172 -5.58 -7.57 3.88
CA ILE A 172 -4.32 -7.98 3.28
C ILE A 172 -4.63 -8.87 2.09
N ALA A 173 -3.94 -8.63 0.99
CA ALA A 173 -3.91 -9.46 -0.20
C ALA A 173 -2.50 -10.01 -0.38
N MET A 174 -2.38 -11.17 -1.02
CA MET A 174 -1.09 -11.81 -1.27
C MET A 174 -1.02 -12.32 -2.70
N VAL A 175 0.14 -12.13 -3.33
CA VAL A 175 0.47 -12.76 -4.60
C VAL A 175 1.90 -13.26 -4.56
N SER A 176 2.15 -14.32 -5.30
CA SER A 176 3.49 -14.86 -5.51
C SER A 176 3.77 -14.89 -7.00
N TYR A 177 5.04 -14.66 -7.36
CA TYR A 177 5.47 -14.67 -8.75
C TYR A 177 6.76 -15.47 -8.89
N ASP A 178 6.88 -16.14 -10.04
CA ASP A 178 8.11 -16.76 -10.50
C ASP A 178 8.46 -16.19 -11.88
N THR A 179 8.59 -17.04 -12.88
CA THR A 179 8.59 -16.71 -14.31
C THR A 179 7.25 -16.12 -14.75
N MET A 180 6.15 -16.46 -14.08
CA MET A 180 4.77 -16.07 -14.36
C MET A 180 4.00 -15.89 -13.04
N VAL A 181 2.71 -15.58 -13.15
CA VAL A 181 1.77 -15.66 -12.02
C VAL A 181 0.69 -16.69 -12.34
N ASN A 182 0.33 -17.49 -11.36
CA ASN A 182 -0.85 -18.33 -11.43
C ASN A 182 -2.08 -17.49 -11.08
N ALA A 183 -3.02 -17.32 -12.00
CA ALA A 183 -4.26 -16.56 -11.76
C ALA A 183 -5.35 -17.37 -11.04
N GLY A 184 -5.13 -18.66 -10.79
CA GLY A 184 -6.08 -19.54 -10.10
C GLY A 184 -7.49 -19.50 -10.71
N ASP A 185 -8.49 -19.36 -9.84
CA ASP A 185 -9.90 -19.27 -10.22
C ASP A 185 -10.24 -18.01 -11.04
N TYR A 186 -9.36 -16.99 -11.01
CA TYR A 186 -9.54 -15.73 -11.74
C TYR A 186 -9.03 -15.80 -13.18
N PHE A 187 -8.42 -16.91 -13.61
CA PHE A 187 -7.79 -17.04 -14.94
C PHE A 187 -8.71 -16.62 -16.09
N THR A 188 -9.95 -17.10 -16.11
CA THR A 188 -10.92 -16.74 -17.16
C THR A 188 -11.26 -15.26 -17.11
N ALA A 189 -11.40 -14.69 -15.92
CA ALA A 189 -11.75 -13.29 -15.72
C ALA A 189 -10.62 -12.33 -16.12
N VAL A 190 -9.36 -12.79 -16.14
CA VAL A 190 -8.20 -11.93 -16.46
C VAL A 190 -7.62 -12.16 -17.85
N THR A 191 -7.97 -13.26 -18.51
CA THR A 191 -7.47 -13.61 -19.87
C THR A 191 -8.58 -13.75 -20.92
N GLY A 192 -9.84 -13.92 -20.52
CA GLY A 192 -10.92 -14.33 -21.42
C GLY A 192 -10.78 -15.77 -21.97
N LYS A 193 -9.82 -16.56 -21.47
CA LYS A 193 -9.54 -17.94 -21.92
C LYS A 193 -9.93 -18.96 -20.85
N ASN A 194 -10.22 -20.19 -21.29
CA ASN A 194 -10.46 -21.31 -20.38
C ASN A 194 -9.14 -21.93 -19.89
N LYS A 195 -9.11 -22.43 -18.64
CA LYS A 195 -7.97 -23.18 -18.09
C LYS A 195 -7.51 -24.32 -19.02
N LYS A 196 -8.48 -25.07 -19.56
CA LYS A 196 -8.26 -26.08 -20.59
C LYS A 196 -8.36 -25.42 -21.96
N ARG A 197 -7.24 -25.37 -22.67
CA ARG A 197 -7.15 -24.70 -23.98
C ARG A 197 -6.05 -25.31 -24.83
N THR A 198 -6.13 -25.07 -26.14
CA THR A 198 -5.04 -25.39 -27.06
C THR A 198 -4.12 -24.18 -27.13
N GLU A 199 -2.84 -24.40 -26.84
CA GLU A 199 -1.78 -23.39 -27.01
C GLU A 199 -0.92 -23.80 -28.19
N THR A 200 -0.61 -22.84 -29.06
CA THR A 200 0.27 -23.04 -30.21
C THR A 200 1.56 -22.27 -29.97
N ALA A 201 2.68 -22.95 -30.15
CA ALA A 201 3.99 -22.33 -30.09
C ALA A 201 4.59 -22.35 -31.49
N THR A 202 5.18 -21.22 -31.87
CA THR A 202 5.79 -21.02 -33.18
C THR A 202 7.21 -20.54 -32.99
N LYS A 203 8.15 -21.12 -33.74
CA LYS A 203 9.52 -20.63 -33.83
C LYS A 203 9.97 -20.63 -35.27
N THR A 204 10.98 -19.84 -35.53
CA THR A 204 11.62 -19.78 -36.83
C THR A 204 12.96 -20.51 -36.76
N GLU A 205 13.17 -21.48 -37.64
CA GLU A 205 14.44 -22.21 -37.70
C GLU A 205 14.91 -22.46 -39.14
N TRP A 206 16.23 -22.53 -39.32
CA TRP A 206 16.83 -22.87 -40.59
C TRP A 206 16.66 -24.37 -40.87
N GLN A 207 15.96 -24.70 -41.95
CA GLN A 207 15.80 -26.08 -42.41
C GLN A 207 16.25 -26.24 -43.86
N GLN A 208 16.65 -27.46 -44.21
CA GLN A 208 16.90 -27.84 -45.59
C GLN A 208 15.58 -28.13 -46.29
N VAL A 209 15.12 -27.18 -47.10
CA VAL A 209 13.92 -27.33 -47.93
C VAL A 209 14.31 -27.78 -49.32
N CYS A 210 13.54 -28.73 -49.85
CA CYS A 210 13.71 -29.24 -51.19
C CYS A 210 13.36 -28.18 -52.24
N GLN A 211 14.23 -27.97 -53.23
CA GLN A 211 14.03 -26.96 -54.28
C GLN A 211 13.01 -27.37 -55.36
N GLY A 212 12.59 -28.63 -55.38
CA GLY A 212 11.54 -29.09 -56.28
C GLY A 212 11.19 -30.55 -56.01
N TRP A 213 9.93 -30.88 -55.79
CA TRP A 213 9.55 -32.28 -55.59
C TRP A 213 9.27 -32.96 -56.93
N ASN A 214 9.56 -34.26 -57.04
CA ASN A 214 9.08 -35.06 -58.16
C ASN A 214 7.53 -35.04 -58.20
N ARG A 215 6.95 -35.48 -59.32
CA ARG A 215 5.48 -35.47 -59.54
C ARG A 215 4.68 -36.27 -58.50
N LYS A 216 5.33 -37.10 -57.68
CA LYS A 216 4.72 -37.93 -56.63
C LYS A 216 4.97 -37.39 -55.20
N GLY A 217 5.71 -36.29 -55.04
CA GLY A 217 6.05 -35.72 -53.73
C GLY A 217 7.02 -36.54 -52.88
N THR A 218 7.64 -37.59 -53.42
CA THR A 218 8.42 -38.57 -52.64
C THR A 218 9.93 -38.41 -52.75
N LYS A 219 10.41 -37.65 -53.74
CA LYS A 219 11.85 -37.42 -53.96
C LYS A 219 12.12 -35.98 -54.33
N CYS A 220 13.16 -35.41 -53.73
CA CYS A 220 13.64 -34.09 -54.08
C CYS A 220 14.41 -34.10 -55.41
N ASN A 221 13.97 -33.26 -56.34
CA ASN A 221 14.55 -32.96 -57.64
C ASN A 221 15.02 -31.50 -57.64
N GLY A 222 16.32 -31.27 -57.64
CA GLY A 222 16.89 -29.91 -57.69
C GLY A 222 17.83 -29.58 -56.55
N GLY A 223 17.96 -30.45 -55.54
CA GLY A 223 18.81 -30.21 -54.38
C GLY A 223 18.05 -29.59 -53.21
N TYR A 224 18.74 -29.41 -52.09
CA TYR A 224 18.22 -28.78 -50.89
C TYR A 224 18.82 -27.39 -50.72
N LYS A 225 18.00 -26.41 -50.38
CA LYS A 225 18.45 -25.08 -49.95
C LYS A 225 18.16 -24.89 -48.48
N TRP A 226 19.00 -24.14 -47.79
CA TRP A 226 18.68 -23.64 -46.47
C TRP A 226 17.71 -22.48 -46.61
N GLU A 227 16.58 -22.58 -45.92
CA GLU A 227 15.59 -21.52 -45.80
C GLU A 227 15.15 -21.43 -44.35
N GLU A 228 14.76 -20.24 -43.98
CA GLU A 228 14.18 -19.96 -42.69
C GLU A 228 12.69 -20.37 -42.74
N VAL A 229 12.32 -21.38 -41.96
CA VAL A 229 10.98 -21.98 -41.97
C VAL A 229 10.32 -21.78 -40.63
N GLU A 230 9.04 -21.44 -40.65
CA GLU A 230 8.19 -21.38 -39.47
C GLU A 230 7.78 -22.80 -39.07
N VAL A 231 8.15 -23.19 -37.85
CA VAL A 231 7.76 -24.45 -37.23
C VAL A 231 6.78 -24.15 -36.12
N SER A 232 5.61 -24.77 -36.19
CA SER A 232 4.56 -24.64 -35.19
C SER A 232 4.10 -26.01 -34.71
N ASP A 233 3.82 -26.13 -33.42
CA ASP A 233 3.14 -27.28 -32.84
C ASP A 233 2.15 -26.80 -31.77
N SER A 234 1.16 -27.65 -31.44
CA SER A 234 0.09 -27.30 -30.51
C SER A 234 -0.06 -28.34 -29.41
N VAL A 235 -0.37 -27.86 -28.20
CA VAL A 235 -0.49 -28.69 -26.99
C VAL A 235 -1.74 -28.33 -26.21
N GLN A 236 -2.34 -29.32 -25.54
CA GLN A 236 -3.42 -29.08 -24.59
C GLN A 236 -2.83 -28.58 -23.26
N ALA A 237 -3.09 -27.33 -22.92
CA ALA A 237 -2.76 -26.76 -21.62
C ALA A 237 -3.91 -26.99 -20.64
N ASN A 238 -3.56 -27.29 -19.38
CA ASN A 238 -4.49 -27.35 -18.25
C ASN A 238 -3.87 -26.60 -17.06
N ASN A 239 -3.63 -25.31 -17.25
CA ASN A 239 -2.97 -24.43 -16.29
C ASN A 239 -3.68 -23.06 -16.25
N THR A 240 -3.35 -22.28 -15.24
CA THR A 240 -3.89 -20.94 -14.99
C THR A 240 -2.79 -19.90 -14.98
N CYS A 241 -1.68 -20.19 -15.67
CA CYS A 241 -0.53 -19.29 -15.74
C CYS A 241 -0.81 -18.11 -16.65
N VAL A 242 -0.42 -16.92 -16.21
CA VAL A 242 -0.54 -15.68 -16.96
C VAL A 242 0.81 -15.00 -17.11
N GLN A 243 0.93 -14.21 -18.17
CA GLN A 243 2.08 -13.38 -18.52
C GLN A 243 1.66 -11.92 -18.57
N GLU A 244 2.63 -11.05 -18.80
CA GLU A 244 2.40 -9.62 -18.86
C GLU A 244 1.41 -9.24 -19.97
N ARG A 245 0.73 -8.12 -19.76
CA ARG A 245 -0.15 -7.53 -20.76
C ARG A 245 0.69 -6.87 -21.86
N ILE A 246 0.20 -6.98 -23.09
CA ILE A 246 0.78 -6.30 -24.25
C ILE A 246 -0.11 -5.13 -24.68
N GLY A 247 0.46 -4.17 -25.41
CA GLY A 247 -0.26 -3.01 -25.95
C GLY A 247 -0.30 -1.81 -25.00
N ASP A 248 -1.27 -0.92 -25.23
CA ASP A 248 -1.32 0.41 -24.60
C ASP A 248 -1.51 0.36 -23.08
N GLU A 249 -2.16 -0.69 -22.58
CA GLU A 249 -2.47 -0.86 -21.16
C GLU A 249 -1.44 -1.70 -20.40
N ALA A 250 -0.29 -1.98 -21.01
CA ALA A 250 0.73 -2.89 -20.46
C ALA A 250 1.24 -2.53 -19.06
N PHE A 251 1.22 -1.23 -18.73
CA PHE A 251 1.75 -0.69 -17.47
C PHE A 251 0.68 0.13 -16.72
N THR A 252 -0.59 -0.22 -16.89
CA THR A 252 -1.73 0.43 -16.25
C THR A 252 -2.51 -0.56 -15.40
N ASP A 253 -3.38 -0.06 -14.52
CA ASP A 253 -4.33 -0.85 -13.76
C ASP A 253 -5.64 -1.08 -14.53
N ALA A 254 -5.72 -0.81 -15.84
CA ALA A 254 -6.96 -0.99 -16.58
C ALA A 254 -7.54 -2.40 -16.37
N ALA A 255 -8.86 -2.46 -16.17
CA ALA A 255 -9.56 -3.71 -15.92
C ALA A 255 -9.37 -4.70 -17.08
N PRO A 256 -9.27 -6.02 -16.84
CA PRO A 256 -9.23 -6.99 -17.91
C PRO A 256 -10.46 -6.92 -18.81
N GLY A 257 -10.23 -6.88 -20.12
CA GLY A 257 -11.27 -6.66 -21.12
C GLY A 257 -10.74 -6.77 -22.54
N ALA A 258 -11.60 -6.53 -23.53
CA ALA A 258 -11.21 -6.60 -24.94
C ALA A 258 -10.04 -5.64 -25.24
N GLY A 259 -8.91 -6.18 -25.69
CA GLY A 259 -7.68 -5.41 -25.93
C GLY A 259 -6.86 -5.10 -24.68
N GLN A 260 -7.29 -5.57 -23.50
CA GLN A 260 -6.71 -5.29 -22.19
C GLN A 260 -6.54 -6.59 -21.36
N TRP A 261 -6.57 -7.74 -22.02
CA TRP A 261 -6.38 -9.04 -21.37
C TRP A 261 -4.92 -9.26 -20.99
N LEU A 262 -4.70 -10.03 -19.92
CA LEU A 262 -3.37 -10.61 -19.70
C LEU A 262 -3.14 -11.73 -20.70
N GLU A 263 -1.89 -11.92 -21.09
CA GLU A 263 -1.52 -13.05 -21.92
C GLU A 263 -1.57 -14.35 -21.11
N SER A 264 -1.99 -15.44 -21.75
CA SER A 264 -1.92 -16.76 -21.12
C SER A 264 -0.48 -17.28 -21.18
N GLY A 265 -0.13 -18.19 -20.27
CA GLY A 265 1.21 -18.76 -20.18
C GLY A 265 1.71 -19.45 -21.46
N GLY A 266 0.85 -19.73 -22.44
CA GLY A 266 1.27 -20.20 -23.75
C GLY A 266 1.89 -21.60 -23.73
N ALA A 267 2.66 -21.87 -24.78
CA ALA A 267 3.46 -23.07 -24.95
C ALA A 267 4.87 -22.70 -25.43
N ASP A 268 5.83 -23.59 -25.17
CA ASP A 268 7.19 -23.55 -25.72
C ASP A 268 7.42 -24.69 -26.69
N LEU A 269 8.27 -24.48 -27.69
CA LEU A 269 8.80 -25.54 -28.54
C LEU A 269 10.14 -26.03 -28.02
N ASN A 270 10.29 -27.35 -27.89
CA ASN A 270 11.58 -27.93 -27.61
C ASN A 270 12.51 -27.90 -28.86
N ARG A 271 13.74 -28.40 -28.70
CA ARG A 271 14.73 -28.46 -29.80
C ARG A 271 14.27 -29.29 -31.02
N TYR A 272 13.26 -30.13 -30.85
CA TYR A 272 12.68 -30.98 -31.90
C TYR A 272 11.41 -30.41 -32.51
N GLY A 273 10.94 -29.24 -32.05
CA GLY A 273 9.70 -28.62 -32.53
C GLY A 273 8.43 -29.20 -31.92
N ASN A 274 8.51 -29.93 -30.80
CA ASN A 274 7.30 -30.36 -30.08
C ASN A 274 6.90 -29.32 -29.04
N ALA A 275 5.61 -29.02 -28.97
CA ALA A 275 5.03 -28.08 -28.03
C ALA A 275 4.85 -28.69 -26.62
N SER A 276 5.18 -27.91 -25.60
CA SER A 276 4.86 -28.19 -24.20
C SER A 276 4.21 -26.96 -23.57
N ALA A 277 3.10 -27.16 -22.86
CA ALA A 277 2.44 -26.09 -22.13
C ALA A 277 3.35 -25.60 -21.01
N ARG A 278 3.46 -24.28 -20.83
CA ARG A 278 4.28 -23.73 -19.74
C ARG A 278 3.65 -24.01 -18.37
N SER A 279 4.44 -23.90 -17.33
CA SER A 279 4.00 -24.02 -15.94
C SER A 279 4.43 -22.79 -15.14
N CYS A 280 3.75 -22.59 -14.02
CA CYS A 280 3.95 -21.57 -13.01
C CYS A 280 3.73 -22.24 -11.65
N ASN A 281 4.05 -21.52 -10.58
CA ASN A 281 3.76 -21.92 -9.21
C ASN A 281 2.29 -22.35 -9.02
N SER A 282 2.04 -23.21 -8.03
CA SER A 282 0.69 -23.76 -7.79
C SER A 282 -0.25 -22.81 -7.05
N ILE A 283 0.24 -21.67 -6.58
CA ILE A 283 -0.47 -20.77 -5.66
C ILE A 283 -1.06 -19.60 -6.46
N GLY A 284 -2.39 -19.50 -6.48
CA GLY A 284 -3.09 -18.36 -7.08
C GLY A 284 -3.05 -17.12 -6.19
N PRO A 285 -3.46 -15.93 -6.65
CA PRO A 285 -3.57 -14.76 -5.80
C PRO A 285 -4.60 -14.97 -4.67
N LEU A 286 -4.31 -14.43 -3.50
CA LEU A 286 -5.27 -14.24 -2.41
C LEU A 286 -5.73 -12.78 -2.44
N PRO A 287 -6.99 -12.50 -2.86
CA PRO A 287 -7.55 -11.15 -2.79
C PRO A 287 -7.64 -10.62 -1.36
N LEU A 288 -7.89 -9.32 -1.23
CA LEU A 288 -8.04 -8.64 0.06
C LEU A 288 -8.96 -9.40 1.01
N THR A 289 -8.43 -9.74 2.19
CA THR A 289 -9.14 -10.45 3.26
C THR A 289 -8.76 -9.89 4.62
N SER A 290 -9.70 -9.92 5.56
CA SER A 290 -9.49 -9.64 6.99
C SER A 290 -9.33 -10.94 7.80
N ARG A 291 -9.24 -12.10 7.15
CA ARG A 291 -9.09 -13.41 7.81
C ARG A 291 -7.63 -13.81 7.88
N LYS A 292 -7.05 -13.67 9.07
CA LYS A 292 -5.65 -14.00 9.37
C LYS A 292 -5.25 -15.43 8.97
N SER A 293 -6.12 -16.42 9.21
CA SER A 293 -5.86 -17.82 8.83
C SER A 293 -5.62 -18.00 7.33
N ASP A 294 -6.34 -17.26 6.47
CA ASP A 294 -6.13 -17.37 5.02
C ASP A 294 -4.74 -16.86 4.62
N LEU A 295 -4.25 -15.82 5.32
CA LEU A 295 -2.93 -15.22 5.10
C LEU A 295 -1.83 -16.17 5.58
N GLU A 296 -2.02 -16.79 6.74
CA GLU A 296 -1.10 -17.77 7.30
C GLU A 296 -1.00 -19.01 6.40
N ASP A 297 -2.13 -19.56 5.95
CA ASP A 297 -2.20 -20.69 5.02
C ASP A 297 -1.48 -20.35 3.70
N TYR A 298 -1.68 -19.14 3.17
CA TYR A 298 -0.99 -18.68 1.96
C TYR A 298 0.52 -18.64 2.14
N ILE A 299 1.00 -18.10 3.27
CA ILE A 299 2.44 -18.05 3.60
C ILE A 299 3.00 -19.48 3.72
N ASP A 300 2.27 -20.40 4.37
CA ASP A 300 2.68 -21.79 4.51
C ASP A 300 2.85 -22.51 3.18
N ASP A 301 1.98 -22.20 2.21
CA ASP A 301 2.00 -22.81 0.90
C ASP A 301 3.12 -22.28 -0.03
N LEU A 302 3.79 -21.16 0.31
CA LEU A 302 4.88 -20.62 -0.50
C LEU A 302 5.98 -21.65 -0.74
N ASN A 303 6.37 -21.82 -2.00
CA ASN A 303 7.40 -22.77 -2.42
C ASN A 303 8.17 -22.18 -3.60
N ASP A 304 9.47 -22.48 -3.68
CA ASP A 304 10.34 -21.94 -4.73
C ASP A 304 10.11 -22.59 -6.11
N TYR A 305 10.34 -21.80 -7.17
CA TYR A 305 10.00 -22.16 -8.53
C TYR A 305 10.78 -21.33 -9.56
N SER A 306 11.52 -21.98 -10.46
CA SER A 306 12.08 -21.43 -11.71
C SER A 306 12.67 -19.98 -11.68
N SER A 307 12.48 -19.17 -12.73
CA SER A 307 13.11 -17.84 -12.94
C SER A 307 12.36 -16.70 -12.25
N THR A 308 12.80 -15.44 -12.44
CA THR A 308 12.32 -14.26 -11.69
C THR A 308 11.75 -13.17 -12.62
N ALA A 309 10.43 -13.11 -12.76
CA ALA A 309 9.68 -12.10 -13.53
C ALA A 309 9.08 -11.03 -12.61
N GLY A 310 9.93 -10.21 -11.99
CA GLY A 310 9.51 -9.25 -10.95
C GLY A 310 8.46 -8.22 -11.38
N HIS A 311 8.46 -7.79 -12.64
CA HIS A 311 7.39 -6.93 -13.20
C HIS A 311 5.99 -7.57 -13.07
N MET A 312 5.88 -8.91 -13.15
CA MET A 312 4.61 -9.59 -12.89
C MET A 312 4.17 -9.46 -11.44
N GLY A 313 5.12 -9.52 -10.49
CA GLY A 313 4.86 -9.27 -9.08
C GLY A 313 4.34 -7.85 -8.84
N VAL A 314 4.99 -6.83 -9.41
CA VAL A 314 4.56 -5.43 -9.30
C VAL A 314 3.15 -5.25 -9.88
N ALA A 315 2.91 -5.76 -11.09
CA ALA A 315 1.61 -5.66 -11.74
C ALA A 315 0.50 -6.31 -10.91
N TRP A 316 0.68 -7.55 -10.45
CA TRP A 316 -0.34 -8.26 -9.69
C TRP A 316 -0.55 -7.69 -8.30
N GLY A 317 0.50 -7.22 -7.63
CA GLY A 317 0.38 -6.48 -6.38
C GLY A 317 -0.47 -5.21 -6.55
N TRP A 318 -0.31 -4.51 -7.67
CA TRP A 318 -1.14 -3.35 -7.99
C TRP A 318 -2.60 -3.73 -8.28
N TYR A 319 -2.82 -4.78 -9.09
CA TYR A 319 -4.16 -5.27 -9.44
C TYR A 319 -4.98 -5.72 -8.22
N LEU A 320 -4.31 -6.23 -7.19
CA LEU A 320 -4.95 -6.59 -5.91
C LEU A 320 -5.46 -5.36 -5.13
N LEU A 321 -4.92 -4.17 -5.39
CA LEU A 321 -5.29 -2.92 -4.72
C LEU A 321 -6.05 -1.95 -5.63
N ALA A 322 -6.19 -2.29 -6.92
CA ALA A 322 -6.77 -1.40 -7.92
C ALA A 322 -8.31 -1.44 -7.91
N PRO A 323 -9.00 -0.31 -7.69
CA PRO A 323 -10.47 -0.25 -7.70
C PRO A 323 -11.05 -0.65 -9.06
N THR A 324 -10.33 -0.38 -10.15
CA THR A 324 -10.63 -0.78 -11.54
C THR A 324 -10.77 -2.30 -11.68
N TRP A 325 -10.09 -3.09 -10.85
CA TRP A 325 -10.14 -4.55 -10.84
C TRP A 325 -11.26 -5.16 -9.99
N SER A 326 -12.14 -4.32 -9.41
CA SER A 326 -13.25 -4.77 -8.56
C SER A 326 -14.18 -5.81 -9.19
N SER A 327 -14.27 -5.89 -10.53
CA SER A 327 -15.08 -6.89 -11.22
C SER A 327 -14.45 -8.28 -11.26
N VAL A 328 -13.14 -8.39 -11.03
CA VAL A 328 -12.40 -9.66 -10.99
C VAL A 328 -12.55 -10.30 -9.62
N TRP A 329 -12.59 -9.49 -8.55
CA TRP A 329 -12.55 -9.96 -7.18
C TRP A 329 -13.93 -10.28 -6.59
N PRO A 330 -14.01 -11.22 -5.63
CA PRO A 330 -15.23 -11.48 -4.87
C PRO A 330 -15.73 -10.22 -4.14
N ALA A 331 -17.02 -10.17 -3.81
CA ALA A 331 -17.66 -8.98 -3.24
C ALA A 331 -16.97 -8.43 -1.97
N GLY A 332 -16.48 -9.30 -1.09
CA GLY A 332 -15.77 -8.93 0.14
C GLY A 332 -14.30 -8.50 -0.04
N SER A 333 -13.75 -8.69 -1.24
CA SER A 333 -12.33 -8.44 -1.55
C SER A 333 -12.13 -7.30 -2.54
N LYS A 334 -13.17 -6.49 -2.77
CA LYS A 334 -13.09 -5.34 -3.67
C LYS A 334 -12.21 -4.25 -3.04
N PRO A 335 -11.20 -3.73 -3.77
CA PRO A 335 -10.39 -2.64 -3.31
C PRO A 335 -11.20 -1.35 -3.16
N LEU A 336 -10.85 -0.56 -2.15
CA LEU A 336 -11.41 0.79 -1.97
C LEU A 336 -10.96 1.71 -3.11
N PRO A 337 -11.70 2.79 -3.40
CA PRO A 337 -11.24 3.85 -4.30
C PRO A 337 -9.86 4.40 -3.90
N TYR A 338 -9.10 4.91 -4.87
CA TYR A 338 -7.80 5.54 -4.58
C TYR A 338 -7.93 6.84 -3.78
N ASP A 339 -9.06 7.51 -3.89
CA ASP A 339 -9.41 8.77 -3.23
C ASP A 339 -10.29 8.60 -1.98
N GLU A 340 -10.39 7.37 -1.45
CA GLU A 340 -11.10 7.11 -0.19
C GLU A 340 -10.38 7.86 0.96
N PRO A 341 -11.05 8.85 1.61
CA PRO A 341 -10.39 9.83 2.49
C PRO A 341 -9.79 9.22 3.77
N ASP A 342 -10.28 8.03 4.16
CA ASP A 342 -9.88 7.31 5.37
C ASP A 342 -9.18 5.97 5.07
N ALA A 343 -8.61 5.82 3.86
CA ALA A 343 -7.90 4.60 3.47
C ALA A 343 -6.46 4.84 3.01
N ALA A 344 -5.55 3.99 3.49
CA ALA A 344 -4.20 3.87 2.98
C ALA A 344 -4.05 2.59 2.16
N LYS A 345 -3.23 2.65 1.13
CA LYS A 345 -2.86 1.49 0.31
C LYS A 345 -1.36 1.32 0.31
N ALA A 346 -0.89 0.11 0.59
CA ALA A 346 0.53 -0.21 0.61
C ALA A 346 0.84 -1.51 -0.14
N MET A 347 1.97 -1.53 -0.85
CA MET A 347 2.54 -2.73 -1.45
C MET A 347 3.84 -3.07 -0.73
N ILE A 348 4.04 -4.36 -0.44
CA ILE A 348 5.28 -4.88 0.12
C ILE A 348 5.87 -5.83 -0.92
N LEU A 349 6.90 -5.35 -1.62
CA LEU A 349 7.58 -6.08 -2.69
C LEU A 349 8.89 -6.66 -2.19
N MET A 350 9.05 -7.98 -2.25
CA MET A 350 10.29 -8.64 -1.87
C MET A 350 10.92 -9.33 -3.07
N THR A 351 12.25 -9.29 -3.21
CA THR A 351 13.03 -10.20 -4.07
C THR A 351 14.41 -10.51 -3.48
N ASP A 352 14.96 -11.67 -3.83
CA ASP A 352 16.33 -12.06 -3.51
C ASP A 352 17.27 -12.07 -4.74
N GLY A 353 16.79 -11.56 -5.88
CA GLY A 353 17.41 -11.76 -7.18
C GLY A 353 17.18 -10.62 -8.17
N GLU A 354 17.68 -10.82 -9.39
CA GLU A 354 17.49 -9.88 -10.49
C GLU A 354 16.20 -10.19 -11.23
N PHE A 355 15.51 -9.15 -11.71
CA PHE A 355 14.36 -9.31 -12.61
C PHE A 355 14.88 -9.70 -13.99
N ASN A 356 14.92 -11.00 -14.27
CA ASN A 356 15.64 -11.57 -15.41
C ASN A 356 14.74 -12.26 -16.43
N LYS A 357 13.42 -12.29 -16.20
CA LYS A 357 12.47 -12.96 -17.09
C LYS A 357 11.30 -12.07 -17.50
N ALA A 358 10.98 -12.09 -18.79
CA ALA A 358 9.84 -11.46 -19.45
C ALA A 358 9.49 -12.25 -20.74
N PHE A 359 8.24 -12.17 -21.19
CA PHE A 359 7.69 -12.80 -22.39
C PHE A 359 7.13 -11.82 -23.43
N ALA A 360 6.86 -10.57 -23.03
CA ALA A 360 6.37 -9.53 -23.92
C ALA A 360 7.36 -9.24 -25.05
N PRO A 361 6.87 -8.67 -26.17
CA PRO A 361 7.72 -8.16 -27.24
C PRO A 361 8.83 -7.27 -26.70
N SER A 362 10.02 -7.35 -27.29
CA SER A 362 11.19 -6.57 -26.88
C SER A 362 10.95 -5.05 -26.90
N SER A 363 9.97 -4.56 -27.65
CA SER A 363 9.53 -3.17 -27.65
C SER A 363 8.98 -2.68 -26.29
N GLN A 364 8.52 -3.58 -25.42
CA GLN A 364 8.05 -3.23 -24.08
C GLN A 364 9.19 -3.12 -23.06
N GLY A 365 10.38 -3.59 -23.42
CA GLY A 365 11.56 -3.62 -22.57
C GLY A 365 11.74 -4.94 -21.82
N ASN A 366 12.86 -5.05 -21.13
CA ASN A 366 13.14 -6.21 -20.26
C ASN A 366 12.35 -6.13 -18.94
N SER A 367 12.41 -7.20 -18.14
CA SER A 367 11.71 -7.31 -16.85
C SER A 367 11.99 -6.13 -15.89
N PHE A 368 13.23 -5.64 -15.85
CA PHE A 368 13.62 -4.50 -15.04
C PHE A 368 12.94 -3.21 -15.53
N GLU A 369 13.02 -2.91 -16.82
CA GLU A 369 12.42 -1.70 -17.42
C GLU A 369 10.89 -1.69 -17.29
N GLN A 370 10.25 -2.86 -17.41
CA GLN A 370 8.80 -3.00 -17.22
C GLN A 370 8.41 -2.73 -15.77
N ALA A 371 9.15 -3.29 -14.80
CA ALA A 371 8.91 -3.05 -13.38
C ALA A 371 9.05 -1.57 -13.03
N GLN A 372 10.04 -0.86 -13.59
CA GLN A 372 10.19 0.59 -13.37
C GLN A 372 8.94 1.37 -13.80
N LYS A 373 8.44 1.12 -15.02
CA LYS A 373 7.23 1.78 -15.54
C LYS A 373 6.01 1.52 -14.67
N GLN A 374 5.85 0.28 -14.20
CA GLN A 374 4.75 -0.09 -13.32
C GLN A 374 4.89 0.56 -11.94
N CYS A 375 6.08 0.55 -11.33
CA CYS A 375 6.31 1.20 -10.05
C CYS A 375 6.02 2.71 -10.11
N ASP A 376 6.39 3.38 -11.21
CA ASP A 376 6.04 4.79 -11.42
C ASP A 376 4.52 5.01 -11.52
N ALA A 377 3.82 4.14 -12.25
CA ALA A 377 2.37 4.20 -12.37
C ALA A 377 1.66 3.94 -11.01
N VAL A 378 2.13 2.96 -10.24
CA VAL A 378 1.63 2.66 -8.88
C VAL A 378 1.83 3.85 -7.94
N LYS A 379 3.03 4.44 -7.92
CA LYS A 379 3.31 5.63 -7.09
C LYS A 379 2.40 6.80 -7.47
N ALA A 380 2.06 6.96 -8.75
CA ALA A 380 1.16 8.01 -9.22
C ALA A 380 -0.29 7.85 -8.71
N THR A 381 -0.72 6.65 -8.28
CA THR A 381 -2.03 6.44 -7.65
C THR A 381 -2.03 6.69 -6.14
N GLY A 382 -0.89 7.06 -5.54
CA GLY A 382 -0.76 7.28 -4.10
C GLY A 382 -0.53 6.02 -3.27
N ILE A 383 -0.28 4.86 -3.90
CA ILE A 383 0.09 3.63 -3.17
C ILE A 383 1.53 3.76 -2.67
N VAL A 384 1.74 3.43 -1.39
CA VAL A 384 3.08 3.38 -0.78
C VAL A 384 3.72 2.03 -1.08
N ILE A 385 4.90 2.03 -1.70
CA ILE A 385 5.67 0.83 -2.03
C ILE A 385 6.81 0.68 -1.03
N TYR A 386 6.74 -0.35 -0.21
CA TYR A 386 7.83 -0.87 0.60
C TYR A 386 8.54 -1.98 -0.17
N THR A 387 9.87 -2.00 -0.11
CA THR A 387 10.66 -2.99 -0.83
C THR A 387 11.68 -3.67 0.07
N VAL A 388 11.86 -4.98 -0.11
CA VAL A 388 12.77 -5.80 0.69
C VAL A 388 13.69 -6.58 -0.25
N ALA A 389 14.96 -6.18 -0.31
CA ALA A 389 16.00 -6.81 -1.14
C ALA A 389 16.79 -7.83 -0.31
N PHE A 390 16.29 -9.05 -0.19
CA PHE A 390 16.81 -10.02 0.76
C PHE A 390 17.99 -10.82 0.18
N LYS A 391 19.22 -10.60 0.69
CA LYS A 391 20.44 -11.23 0.15
C LYS A 391 20.54 -11.09 -1.38
N ALA A 392 20.07 -9.96 -1.90
CA ALA A 392 19.93 -9.71 -3.34
C ALA A 392 21.22 -9.17 -3.96
N PRO A 393 21.51 -9.48 -5.24
CA PRO A 393 22.60 -8.86 -5.99
C PRO A 393 22.31 -7.37 -6.24
N GLN A 394 23.34 -6.63 -6.67
CA GLN A 394 23.24 -5.18 -6.86
C GLN A 394 22.08 -4.78 -7.79
N GLN A 395 21.87 -5.47 -8.90
CA GLN A 395 20.77 -5.13 -9.83
C GLN A 395 19.39 -5.33 -9.19
N GLY A 396 19.23 -6.35 -8.33
CA GLY A 396 18.00 -6.57 -7.54
C GLY A 396 17.78 -5.45 -6.53
N LYS A 397 18.85 -5.01 -5.85
CA LYS A 397 18.80 -3.85 -4.97
C LYS A 397 18.44 -2.56 -5.73
N ASP A 398 19.00 -2.36 -6.92
CA ASP A 398 18.76 -1.17 -7.73
C ASP A 398 17.29 -1.04 -8.15
N ILE A 399 16.66 -2.13 -8.61
CA ILE A 399 15.24 -2.08 -8.99
C ILE A 399 14.32 -1.89 -7.78
N LEU A 400 14.61 -2.55 -6.66
CA LEU A 400 13.80 -2.40 -5.45
C LEU A 400 13.92 -0.99 -4.85
N ASN A 401 15.15 -0.46 -4.75
CA ASN A 401 15.36 0.92 -4.30
C ASN A 401 14.67 1.93 -5.22
N TYR A 402 14.59 1.66 -6.53
CA TYR A 402 13.86 2.51 -7.48
C TYR A 402 12.33 2.44 -7.30
N CYS A 403 11.81 1.24 -7.03
CA CYS A 403 10.39 1.01 -6.82
C CYS A 403 9.90 1.56 -5.48
N ALA A 404 10.73 1.58 -4.43
CA ALA A 404 10.36 2.12 -3.14
C ALA A 404 9.87 3.58 -3.23
N THR A 405 8.82 3.93 -2.47
CA THR A 405 8.27 5.29 -2.47
C THR A 405 9.27 6.33 -1.99
N SER A 406 10.14 5.97 -1.04
CA SER A 406 11.29 6.77 -0.63
C SER A 406 12.40 5.87 -0.09
N ALA A 407 13.58 6.43 0.18
CA ALA A 407 14.68 5.69 0.78
C ALA A 407 14.32 5.04 2.15
N ALA A 408 13.35 5.60 2.88
CA ALA A 408 12.86 5.03 4.14
C ALA A 408 11.98 3.78 3.94
N HIS A 409 11.51 3.53 2.72
CA HIS A 409 10.68 2.39 2.36
C HIS A 409 11.48 1.23 1.74
N ALA A 410 12.81 1.37 1.65
CA ALA A 410 13.70 0.38 1.05
C ALA A 410 14.56 -0.32 2.11
N PHE A 411 14.50 -1.65 2.15
CA PHE A 411 15.19 -2.49 3.12
C PHE A 411 16.08 -3.49 2.41
N ASN A 412 17.29 -3.72 2.93
CA ASN A 412 18.29 -4.59 2.32
C ASN A 412 18.84 -5.63 3.33
N PRO A 413 17.99 -6.53 3.85
CA PRO A 413 18.42 -7.50 4.85
C PRO A 413 19.38 -8.55 4.26
N GLU A 414 20.42 -8.91 5.02
CA GLU A 414 21.43 -9.88 4.62
C GLU A 414 21.29 -11.23 5.37
N ASN A 415 20.39 -11.32 6.35
CA ASN A 415 20.09 -12.53 7.10
C ASN A 415 18.62 -12.56 7.59
N GLY A 416 18.16 -13.72 8.09
CA GLY A 416 16.78 -13.90 8.50
C GLY A 416 16.34 -12.97 9.63
N GLN A 417 17.23 -12.65 10.58
CA GLN A 417 16.91 -11.71 11.65
C GLN A 417 16.65 -10.30 11.10
N GLU A 418 17.55 -9.79 10.25
CA GLU A 418 17.37 -8.49 9.59
C GLU A 418 16.12 -8.48 8.71
N LEU A 419 15.76 -9.62 8.11
CA LEU A 419 14.53 -9.75 7.32
C LEU A 419 13.28 -9.62 8.20
N THR A 420 13.23 -10.33 9.33
CA THR A 420 12.15 -10.18 10.31
C THR A 420 12.08 -8.74 10.82
N GLU A 421 13.21 -8.13 11.19
CA GLU A 421 13.25 -6.73 11.62
C GLU A 421 12.72 -5.76 10.54
N ALA A 422 13.08 -5.97 9.28
CA ALA A 422 12.56 -5.17 8.17
C ALA A 422 11.04 -5.29 8.04
N TYR A 423 10.50 -6.51 8.07
CA TYR A 423 9.06 -6.75 8.00
C TYR A 423 8.31 -6.18 9.21
N SER A 424 8.87 -6.27 10.42
CA SER A 424 8.32 -5.64 11.63
C SER A 424 8.31 -4.10 11.51
N LEU A 425 9.38 -3.48 11.00
CA LEU A 425 9.43 -2.03 10.79
C LEU A 425 8.41 -1.56 9.74
N ILE A 426 8.25 -2.32 8.65
CA ILE A 426 7.23 -2.04 7.64
C ILE A 426 5.82 -2.12 8.27
N ALA A 427 5.55 -3.20 9.02
CA ALA A 427 4.27 -3.39 9.69
C ALA A 427 3.96 -2.29 10.72
N GLN A 428 4.97 -1.85 11.48
CA GLN A 428 4.85 -0.72 12.42
C GLN A 428 4.58 0.59 11.68
N SER A 429 5.35 0.89 10.63
CA SER A 429 5.14 2.08 9.80
C SER A 429 3.73 2.14 9.24
N ILE A 430 3.21 1.00 8.75
CA ILE A 430 1.83 0.91 8.27
C ILE A 430 0.81 1.03 9.42
N SER A 431 1.11 0.50 10.60
CA SER A 431 0.23 0.61 11.78
C SER A 431 0.18 2.03 12.34
N ASP A 432 1.30 2.77 12.28
CA ASP A 432 1.38 4.17 12.70
C ASP A 432 0.55 5.08 11.78
N LEU A 433 0.37 4.72 10.50
CA LEU A 433 -0.58 5.41 9.61
C LEU A 433 -2.03 5.34 10.15
N ARG A 434 -2.34 4.34 10.97
CA ARG A 434 -3.66 4.09 11.54
C ARG A 434 -3.86 4.69 12.93
N ILE A 435 -2.79 4.83 13.72
CA ILE A 435 -2.86 5.31 15.11
C ILE A 435 -2.41 6.78 15.16
N THR A 436 -3.26 7.67 15.63
CA THR A 436 -2.85 9.05 15.98
C THR A 436 -3.31 9.46 17.38
N TYR A 437 -2.50 10.32 17.99
CA TYR A 437 -2.57 10.81 19.38
C TYR A 437 -3.66 11.84 19.64
#